data_AF-A0A3A8FU60-F1
#
_entry.id   AF-A0A3A8FU60-F1
#
_cell.length_a   1.000
_cell.length_b   1.000
_cell.length_c   1.000
_cell.angle_alpha   90.00
_cell.angle_beta   90.00
_cell.angle_gamma   90.00
#
_symmetry.space_group_name_H-M   'P 1'
#
loop_
_entity.id
_entity.type
_entity.pdbx_description
1 polymer ?
#
loop_
_entity_poly.entity_id
_entity_poly.type
_entity_poly.pdbx_seq_one_letter_code
_entity_poly.pdbx_strand_id
1 'polypeptide(L)'
;SYINDISNSTSTRTDIIYIFTAVAGISAPISVLLGLNEWKKQHFITLKIQAIDNLKKTLIEQLDLLNDFWLEDNTALLTGGVNNFDYKIKFNQRYEMLVDRFESLRNKLKNILECEGFYFGIDSQDLKDLYKYHDDTYEVIVELDKAKDNLKNFLWNDFKVVGSNKNQYYQSLYFISPNGFLFQKLKEQRGINSEELKKQKQLKIVSKIQVFYNFLNNKLNEIYVN
;
A
#
# COMPACT_ATOMS: atom_id res chain seq x y z
N SER A 1 -69.95 -16.12 49.04
CA SER A 1 -68.93 -16.63 48.12
C SER A 1 -67.90 -15.58 47.65
N TYR A 2 -68.05 -14.28 47.94
CA TYR A 2 -67.20 -13.21 47.38
C TYR A 2 -65.76 -13.06 47.92
N ILE A 3 -65.38 -13.79 48.98
CA ILE A 3 -64.05 -13.63 49.62
C ILE A 3 -62.98 -14.53 48.97
N ASN A 4 -63.37 -15.63 48.33
CA ASN A 4 -62.42 -16.55 47.69
C ASN A 4 -61.88 -16.02 46.35
N ASP A 5 -62.66 -15.25 45.59
CA ASP A 5 -62.24 -14.76 44.26
C ASP A 5 -61.21 -13.62 44.32
N ILE A 6 -61.25 -12.79 45.37
CA ILE A 6 -60.30 -11.66 45.55
C ILE A 6 -58.91 -12.17 45.94
N SER A 7 -58.85 -13.25 46.75
CA SER A 7 -57.59 -13.87 47.16
C SER A 7 -56.86 -14.57 46.00
N ASN A 8 -57.61 -15.24 45.13
CA ASN A 8 -57.06 -15.89 43.93
C ASN A 8 -56.57 -14.87 42.90
N SER A 9 -57.24 -13.72 42.75
CA SER A 9 -56.84 -12.68 41.78
C SER A 9 -55.58 -11.92 42.18
N THR A 10 -55.33 -11.77 43.50
CA THR A 10 -54.08 -11.14 43.98
C THR A 10 -52.91 -12.10 43.86
N SER A 11 -53.09 -13.36 44.26
CA SER A 11 -52.08 -14.41 44.11
C SER A 11 -51.62 -14.58 42.65
N THR A 12 -52.56 -14.73 41.71
CA THR A 12 -52.25 -14.85 40.27
C THR A 12 -51.60 -13.58 39.68
N ARG A 13 -51.97 -12.37 40.12
CA ARG A 13 -51.29 -11.14 39.69
C ARG A 13 -49.85 -11.08 40.20
N THR A 14 -49.62 -11.47 41.45
CA THR A 14 -48.27 -11.46 42.05
C THR A 14 -47.38 -12.49 41.37
N ASP A 15 -47.88 -13.70 41.08
CA ASP A 15 -47.13 -14.75 40.37
C ASP A 15 -46.76 -14.33 38.94
N ILE A 16 -47.69 -13.70 38.21
CA ILE A 16 -47.41 -13.19 36.86
C ILE A 16 -46.32 -12.11 36.89
N ILE A 17 -46.40 -11.17 37.85
CA ILE A 17 -45.37 -10.14 38.02
C ILE A 17 -44.02 -10.79 38.33
N TYR A 18 -43.96 -11.79 39.22
CA TYR A 18 -42.71 -12.49 39.53
C TYR A 18 -42.12 -13.20 38.31
N ILE A 19 -42.94 -13.85 37.49
CA ILE A 19 -42.50 -14.50 36.25
C ILE A 19 -41.91 -13.46 35.28
N PHE A 20 -42.61 -12.34 35.03
CA PHE A 20 -42.09 -11.29 34.15
C PHE A 20 -40.82 -10.63 34.71
N THR A 21 -40.74 -10.41 36.02
CA THR A 21 -39.57 -9.80 36.66
C THR A 21 -38.38 -10.76 36.61
N ALA A 22 -38.60 -12.07 36.77
CA ALA A 22 -37.55 -13.09 36.63
C ALA A 22 -37.06 -13.20 35.18
N VAL A 23 -37.96 -13.19 34.20
CA VAL A 23 -37.60 -13.21 32.76
C VAL A 23 -36.87 -11.92 32.38
N ALA A 24 -37.30 -10.74 32.85
CA ALA A 24 -36.62 -9.47 32.64
C ALA A 24 -35.23 -9.44 33.32
N GLY A 25 -35.13 -9.96 34.54
CA GLY A 25 -33.88 -10.07 35.30
C GLY A 25 -32.84 -10.97 34.63
N ILE A 26 -33.25 -11.99 33.88
CA ILE A 26 -32.36 -12.88 33.11
C ILE A 26 -32.05 -12.30 31.72
N SER A 27 -33.05 -11.74 31.04
CA SER A 27 -32.91 -11.23 29.66
C SER A 27 -32.11 -9.92 29.57
N ALA A 28 -32.17 -9.05 30.58
CA ALA A 28 -31.43 -7.78 30.57
C ALA A 28 -29.89 -7.98 30.58
N PRO A 29 -29.30 -8.80 31.47
CA PRO A 29 -27.86 -9.11 31.42
C PRO A 29 -27.42 -9.77 30.11
N ILE A 30 -28.22 -10.70 29.58
CA ILE A 30 -27.93 -11.36 28.30
C ILE A 30 -27.91 -10.33 27.15
N SER A 31 -28.88 -9.42 27.13
CA SER A 31 -28.96 -8.36 26.11
C SER A 31 -27.78 -7.40 26.19
N VAL A 32 -27.31 -7.05 27.40
CA VAL A 32 -26.09 -6.25 27.59
C VAL A 32 -24.86 -6.97 27.06
N LEU A 33 -24.71 -8.28 27.33
CA LEU A 33 -23.59 -9.07 26.82
C LEU A 33 -23.59 -9.17 25.29
N LEU A 34 -24.76 -9.39 24.68
CA LEU A 34 -24.92 -9.41 23.22
C LEU A 34 -24.60 -8.04 22.61
N GLY A 35 -25.10 -6.96 23.20
CA GLY A 35 -24.81 -5.59 22.76
C GLY A 35 -23.32 -5.24 22.85
N LEU A 36 -22.65 -5.64 23.94
CA LEU A 36 -21.20 -5.46 24.09
C LEU A 36 -20.40 -6.27 23.06
N ASN A 37 -20.84 -7.49 22.75
CA ASN A 37 -20.20 -8.32 21.73
C ASN A 37 -20.34 -7.69 20.33
N GLU A 38 -21.53 -7.21 20.00
CA GLU A 38 -21.79 -6.60 18.70
C GLU A 38 -21.06 -5.26 18.53
N TRP A 39 -21.03 -4.44 19.59
CA TRP A 39 -20.23 -3.21 19.63
C TRP A 39 -18.75 -3.50 19.41
N LYS A 40 -18.20 -4.53 20.07
CA LYS A 40 -16.80 -4.93 19.87
C LYS A 40 -16.55 -5.28 18.40
N LYS A 41 -17.38 -6.12 17.79
CA LYS A 41 -17.22 -6.50 16.37
C LYS A 41 -17.24 -5.28 15.45
N GLN A 42 -18.21 -4.39 15.62
CA GLN A 42 -18.31 -3.16 14.83
C GLN A 42 -17.07 -2.27 14.98
N HIS A 43 -16.56 -2.15 16.21
CA HIS A 43 -15.34 -1.40 16.47
C HIS A 43 -14.12 -2.01 15.77
N PHE A 44 -13.95 -3.34 15.83
CA PHE A 44 -12.88 -4.05 15.11
C PHE A 44 -12.96 -3.86 13.60
N ILE A 45 -14.16 -3.96 13.02
CA ILE A 45 -14.38 -3.73 11.58
C ILE A 45 -13.99 -2.30 11.20
N THR A 46 -14.42 -1.31 12.00
CA THR A 46 -14.12 0.10 11.75
C THR A 46 -12.60 0.35 11.74
N LEU A 47 -11.87 -0.24 12.70
CA LEU A 47 -10.42 -0.08 12.78
C LEU A 47 -9.70 -0.80 11.63
N LYS A 48 -10.20 -1.97 11.19
CA LYS A 48 -9.67 -2.65 9.99
C LYS A 48 -9.83 -1.78 8.74
N ILE A 49 -10.98 -1.14 8.55
CA ILE A 49 -11.23 -0.21 7.44
C ILE A 49 -10.24 0.96 7.50
N GLN A 50 -10.08 1.59 8.66
CA GLN A 50 -9.15 2.71 8.86
C GLN A 50 -7.71 2.33 8.52
N ALA A 51 -7.25 1.15 8.96
CA ALA A 51 -5.91 0.65 8.66
C ALA A 51 -5.72 0.45 7.14
N ILE A 52 -6.70 -0.14 6.44
CA ILE A 52 -6.63 -0.33 4.98
C ILE A 52 -6.59 1.02 4.25
N ASP A 53 -7.39 2.00 4.67
CA ASP A 53 -7.38 3.33 4.07
C ASP A 53 -6.04 4.06 4.28
N ASN A 54 -5.42 3.91 5.46
CA ASN A 54 -4.09 4.47 5.73
C ASN A 54 -3.00 3.82 4.87
N LEU A 55 -3.06 2.49 4.66
CA LEU A 55 -2.17 1.78 3.73
C LEU A 55 -2.33 2.33 2.31
N LYS A 56 -3.59 2.50 1.84
CA LYS A 56 -3.89 3.05 0.51
C LYS A 56 -3.32 4.46 0.32
N LYS A 57 -3.53 5.35 1.29
CA LYS A 57 -2.98 6.72 1.23
C LYS A 57 -1.46 6.70 1.11
N THR A 58 -0.79 5.87 1.91
CA THR A 58 0.67 5.75 1.88
C THR A 58 1.19 5.21 0.55
N LEU A 59 0.48 4.25 -0.08
CA LEU A 59 0.82 3.76 -1.42
C LEU A 59 0.63 4.82 -2.52
N ILE A 60 -0.42 5.65 -2.40
CA ILE A 60 -0.63 6.78 -3.32
C ILE A 60 0.50 7.79 -3.17
N GLU A 61 0.90 8.14 -1.94
CA GLU A 61 2.06 9.01 -1.68
C GLU A 61 3.35 8.45 -2.32
N GLN A 62 3.56 7.13 -2.30
CA GLN A 62 4.71 6.50 -2.96
C GLN A 62 4.66 6.65 -4.49
N LEU A 63 3.47 6.50 -5.08
CA LEU A 63 3.29 6.62 -6.53
C LEU A 63 3.48 8.07 -6.99
N ASP A 64 2.91 9.04 -6.26
CA ASP A 64 3.04 10.46 -6.55
C ASP A 64 4.50 10.92 -6.46
N LEU A 65 5.22 10.46 -5.43
CA LEU A 65 6.66 10.74 -5.27
C LEU A 65 7.48 10.23 -6.47
N LEU A 66 7.18 9.04 -6.99
CA LEU A 66 7.84 8.50 -8.19
C LEU A 66 7.51 9.33 -9.44
N ASN A 67 6.24 9.71 -9.61
CA ASN A 67 5.79 10.50 -10.74
C ASN A 67 6.44 11.89 -10.76
N ASP A 68 6.49 12.56 -9.61
CA ASP A 68 7.13 13.87 -9.46
C ASP A 68 8.61 13.80 -9.82
N PHE A 69 9.32 12.80 -9.30
CA PHE A 69 10.72 12.58 -9.62
C PHE A 69 10.94 12.35 -11.12
N TRP A 70 10.12 11.53 -11.76
CA TRP A 70 10.19 11.29 -13.21
C TRP A 70 9.91 12.56 -14.02
N LEU A 71 8.95 13.37 -13.60
CA LEU A 71 8.60 14.61 -14.29
C LEU A 71 9.73 15.65 -14.17
N GLU A 72 10.28 15.83 -12.98
CA GLU A 72 11.41 16.72 -12.74
C GLU A 72 12.66 16.28 -13.52
N ASP A 73 13.01 15.00 -13.49
CA ASP A 73 14.21 14.52 -14.16
C ASP A 73 14.06 14.55 -15.68
N ASN A 74 12.88 14.24 -16.21
CA ASN A 74 12.56 14.43 -17.62
C ASN A 74 12.71 15.89 -18.06
N THR A 75 12.27 16.82 -17.23
CA THR A 75 12.40 18.27 -17.50
C THR A 75 13.87 18.69 -17.51
N ALA A 76 14.66 18.20 -16.55
CA ALA A 76 16.11 18.47 -16.49
C ALA A 76 16.87 17.92 -17.70
N LEU A 77 16.52 16.71 -18.15
CA LEU A 77 17.11 16.09 -19.34
C LEU A 77 16.81 16.88 -20.63
N LEU A 78 15.59 17.40 -20.77
CA LEU A 78 15.17 18.18 -21.94
C LEU A 78 15.77 19.59 -21.98
N THR A 79 16.07 20.18 -20.82
CA THR A 79 16.50 21.58 -20.70
C THR A 79 18.02 21.78 -20.66
N GLY A 80 18.79 20.79 -20.19
CA GLY A 80 20.23 20.99 -19.92
C GLY A 80 21.19 19.96 -20.52
N GLY A 81 20.69 18.85 -21.06
CA GLY A 81 21.50 17.79 -21.66
C GLY A 81 22.31 16.96 -20.66
N VAL A 82 22.42 15.66 -20.94
CA VAL A 82 23.13 14.62 -20.15
C VAL A 82 24.61 14.92 -19.90
N ASN A 83 25.22 15.82 -20.70
CA ASN A 83 26.66 16.09 -20.68
C ASN A 83 27.08 17.20 -19.71
N ASN A 84 26.15 17.78 -18.94
CA ASN A 84 26.50 18.79 -17.94
C ASN A 84 26.93 18.11 -16.63
N PHE A 85 28.13 18.42 -16.13
CA PHE A 85 28.63 17.96 -14.83
C PHE A 85 27.66 18.29 -13.69
N ASP A 86 26.95 19.42 -13.80
CA ASP A 86 25.92 19.83 -12.85
C ASP A 86 24.69 18.91 -12.84
N TYR A 87 24.32 18.33 -13.99
CA TYR A 87 23.18 17.41 -14.06
C TYR A 87 23.46 16.16 -13.22
N LYS A 88 24.69 15.63 -13.25
CA LYS A 88 25.07 14.48 -12.43
C LYS A 88 24.94 14.75 -10.94
N ILE A 89 25.47 15.87 -10.46
CA ILE A 89 25.43 16.21 -9.03
C ILE A 89 23.98 16.35 -8.58
N LYS A 90 23.17 17.09 -9.36
CA LYS A 90 21.75 17.31 -9.07
C LYS A 90 20.92 16.03 -9.14
N PHE A 91 21.17 15.17 -10.13
CA PHE A 91 20.51 13.86 -10.25
C PHE A 91 20.78 13.00 -9.01
N ASN A 92 22.04 12.85 -8.61
CA ASN A 92 22.39 12.06 -7.44
C ASN A 92 21.70 12.59 -6.18
N GLN A 93 21.75 13.91 -5.94
CA GLN A 93 21.09 14.52 -4.78
C GLN A 93 19.58 14.25 -4.77
N ARG A 94 18.88 14.49 -5.89
CA ARG A 94 17.45 14.23 -6.00
C ARG A 94 17.12 12.75 -5.81
N TYR A 95 17.95 11.86 -6.36
CA TYR A 95 17.75 10.42 -6.24
C TYR A 95 17.91 9.95 -4.78
N GLU A 96 18.94 10.39 -4.05
CA GLU A 96 19.06 10.02 -2.62
C GLU A 96 17.81 10.48 -1.86
N MET A 97 17.35 11.71 -2.11
CA MET A 97 16.11 12.22 -1.49
C MET A 97 14.87 11.40 -1.86
N LEU A 98 14.77 10.90 -3.10
CA LEU A 98 13.70 10.00 -3.52
C LEU A 98 13.73 8.71 -2.70
N VAL A 99 14.87 8.05 -2.63
CA VAL A 99 15.02 6.76 -1.92
C VAL A 99 14.72 6.92 -0.44
N ASP A 100 15.28 7.94 0.20
CA ASP A 100 15.04 8.21 1.62
C ASP A 100 13.56 8.43 1.92
N ARG A 101 12.87 9.23 1.08
CA ARG A 101 11.43 9.48 1.23
C ARG A 101 10.62 8.22 0.96
N PHE A 102 10.96 7.44 -0.06
CA PHE A 102 10.26 6.20 -0.39
C PHE A 102 10.38 5.16 0.72
N GLU A 103 11.58 5.00 1.30
CA GLU A 103 11.84 4.12 2.44
C GLU A 103 11.10 4.62 3.70
N SER A 104 11.04 5.94 3.92
CA SER A 104 10.21 6.51 4.99
C SER A 104 8.72 6.14 4.83
N LEU A 105 8.18 6.19 3.61
CA LEU A 105 6.79 5.77 3.35
C LEU A 105 6.62 4.26 3.53
N ARG A 106 7.60 3.46 3.11
CA ARG A 106 7.59 2.01 3.36
C ARG A 106 7.60 1.68 4.86
N ASN A 107 8.34 2.46 5.66
CA ASN A 107 8.33 2.31 7.12
C ASN A 107 6.98 2.70 7.73
N LYS A 108 6.27 3.68 7.17
CA LYS A 108 4.88 3.95 7.57
C LYS A 108 3.98 2.72 7.30
N LEU A 109 4.09 2.09 6.13
CA LEU A 109 3.34 0.85 5.83
C LEU A 109 3.65 -0.24 6.86
N LYS A 110 4.94 -0.45 7.16
CA LYS A 110 5.38 -1.41 8.17
C LYS A 110 4.76 -1.12 9.54
N ASN A 111 4.80 0.14 9.98
CA ASN A 111 4.23 0.54 11.26
C ASN A 111 2.72 0.27 11.33
N ILE A 112 1.97 0.49 10.24
CA ILE A 112 0.55 0.15 10.19
C ILE A 112 0.39 -1.38 10.32
N LEU A 113 1.19 -2.18 9.61
CA LEU A 113 1.12 -3.64 9.68
C LEU A 113 1.57 -4.24 11.02
N GLU A 114 2.45 -3.57 11.76
CA GLU A 114 2.93 -4.05 13.06
C GLU A 114 2.06 -3.54 14.23
N CYS A 115 1.65 -2.28 14.21
CA CYS A 115 0.89 -1.64 15.29
C CYS A 115 -0.62 -1.80 15.12
N GLU A 116 -1.12 -1.71 13.88
CA GLU A 116 -2.54 -1.86 13.54
C GLU A 116 -2.83 -3.26 12.95
N GLY A 117 -1.79 -4.08 12.72
CA GLY A 117 -1.87 -5.43 12.16
C GLY A 117 -2.79 -6.39 12.89
N PHE A 118 -3.02 -6.17 14.19
CA PHE A 118 -3.85 -7.06 15.00
C PHE A 118 -5.32 -7.11 14.54
N TYR A 119 -5.82 -6.09 13.84
CA TYR A 119 -7.18 -6.09 13.28
C TYR A 119 -7.36 -7.08 12.12
N PHE A 120 -6.26 -7.52 11.50
CA PHE A 120 -6.29 -8.50 10.41
C PHE A 120 -6.29 -9.94 10.96
N GLY A 121 -5.89 -10.14 12.22
CA GLY A 121 -5.72 -11.47 12.83
C GLY A 121 -4.39 -12.12 12.43
N ILE A 122 -3.63 -12.60 13.43
CA ILE A 122 -2.25 -13.09 13.27
C ILE A 122 -2.15 -14.29 12.33
N ASP A 123 -3.16 -15.15 12.30
CA ASP A 123 -3.21 -16.34 11.44
C ASP A 123 -3.87 -16.10 10.07
N SER A 124 -4.32 -14.86 9.82
CA SER A 124 -5.02 -14.55 8.58
C SER A 124 -4.08 -14.61 7.37
N GLN A 125 -4.60 -15.16 6.27
CA GLN A 125 -3.93 -15.04 4.97
C GLN A 125 -3.80 -13.57 4.56
N ASP A 126 -4.76 -12.72 4.96
CA ASP A 126 -4.73 -11.28 4.73
C ASP A 126 -3.42 -10.65 5.21
N LEU A 127 -3.02 -10.87 6.48
CA LEU A 127 -1.81 -10.28 7.04
C LEU A 127 -0.54 -10.76 6.32
N LYS A 128 -0.49 -12.05 5.98
CA LYS A 128 0.64 -12.63 5.23
C LYS A 128 0.78 -12.02 3.83
N ASP A 129 -0.33 -11.85 3.13
CA ASP A 129 -0.34 -11.23 1.80
C ASP A 129 0.06 -9.76 1.88
N LEU A 130 -0.39 -9.03 2.90
CA LEU A 130 0.02 -7.63 3.13
C LEU A 130 1.54 -7.50 3.36
N TYR A 131 2.14 -8.39 4.15
CA TYR A 131 3.60 -8.42 4.32
C TYR A 131 4.34 -8.75 3.02
N LYS A 132 3.83 -9.70 2.23
CA LYS A 132 4.40 -10.01 0.92
C LYS A 132 4.40 -8.78 0.00
N TYR A 133 3.29 -8.04 -0.05
CA TYR A 133 3.23 -6.84 -0.87
C TYR A 133 4.12 -5.71 -0.32
N HIS A 134 4.30 -5.61 0.99
CA HIS A 134 5.30 -4.71 1.59
C HIS A 134 6.72 -5.05 1.16
N ASP A 135 7.09 -6.33 1.14
CA ASP A 135 8.39 -6.79 0.63
C ASP A 135 8.53 -6.50 -0.88
N ASP A 136 7.46 -6.63 -1.65
CA ASP A 136 7.46 -6.23 -3.06
C ASP A 136 7.78 -4.74 -3.24
N THR A 137 7.30 -3.86 -2.34
CA THR A 137 7.67 -2.43 -2.36
C THR A 137 9.14 -2.20 -1.98
N TYR A 138 9.75 -3.05 -1.15
CA TYR A 138 11.18 -2.99 -0.86
C TYR A 138 12.02 -3.37 -2.09
N GLU A 139 11.61 -4.41 -2.83
CA GLU A 139 12.32 -4.84 -4.04
C GLU A 139 12.42 -3.69 -5.07
N VAL A 140 11.41 -2.80 -5.12
CA VAL A 140 11.45 -1.60 -5.96
C VAL A 140 12.67 -0.72 -5.62
N ILE A 141 12.92 -0.46 -4.33
CA ILE A 141 14.07 0.35 -3.88
C ILE A 141 15.38 -0.31 -4.29
N VAL A 142 15.50 -1.61 -4.04
CA VAL A 142 16.69 -2.40 -4.37
C VAL A 142 16.98 -2.36 -5.89
N GLU A 143 15.95 -2.49 -6.72
CA GLU A 143 16.11 -2.43 -8.18
C GLU A 143 16.47 -1.02 -8.67
N LEU A 144 15.92 0.03 -8.05
CA LEU A 144 16.30 1.42 -8.33
C LEU A 144 17.78 1.65 -7.98
N ASP A 145 18.23 1.19 -6.82
CA ASP A 145 19.62 1.36 -6.37
C ASP A 145 20.60 0.62 -7.27
N LYS A 146 20.29 -0.63 -7.64
CA LYS A 146 21.06 -1.37 -8.66
C LYS A 146 21.15 -0.59 -9.97
N ALA A 147 20.05 0.01 -10.43
CA ALA A 147 20.05 0.78 -11.66
C ALA A 147 20.94 2.03 -11.56
N LYS A 148 20.92 2.73 -10.42
CA LYS A 148 21.80 3.87 -10.14
C LYS A 148 23.27 3.45 -10.07
N ASP A 149 23.59 2.36 -9.38
CA ASP A 149 24.96 1.86 -9.27
C ASP A 149 25.49 1.43 -10.63
N ASN A 150 24.65 0.80 -11.46
CA ASN A 150 24.97 0.57 -12.86
C ASN A 150 25.29 1.88 -13.58
N LEU A 151 24.43 2.91 -13.50
CA LEU A 151 24.72 4.22 -14.11
C LEU A 151 26.03 4.82 -13.61
N LYS A 152 26.33 4.70 -12.30
CA LYS A 152 27.59 5.18 -11.75
C LYS A 152 28.78 4.43 -12.33
N ASN A 153 28.75 3.09 -12.32
CA ASN A 153 29.83 2.28 -12.86
C ASN A 153 30.07 2.55 -14.36
N PHE A 154 29.00 2.81 -15.10
CA PHE A 154 29.06 3.15 -16.53
C PHE A 154 29.62 4.54 -16.82
N LEU A 155 29.33 5.54 -15.99
CA LEU A 155 29.75 6.93 -16.18
C LEU A 155 31.12 7.25 -15.57
N TRP A 156 31.53 6.54 -14.50
CA TRP A 156 32.67 6.94 -13.64
C TRP A 156 33.91 6.04 -13.74
N ASN A 157 33.79 4.82 -14.25
CA ASN A 157 34.94 3.93 -14.49
C ASN A 157 35.31 3.93 -15.98
N ASP A 158 35.80 5.07 -16.47
CA ASP A 158 36.30 5.30 -17.83
C ASP A 158 35.36 4.88 -18.99
N PHE A 159 35.10 5.80 -19.92
CA PHE A 159 34.51 5.56 -21.26
C PHE A 159 35.32 4.57 -22.15
N LYS A 160 36.19 3.72 -21.59
CA LYS A 160 37.07 2.80 -22.31
C LYS A 160 36.37 1.54 -22.83
N VAL A 161 35.13 1.24 -22.43
CA VAL A 161 34.43 0.05 -22.93
C VAL A 161 33.53 0.38 -24.14
N VAL A 162 34.19 0.32 -25.29
CA VAL A 162 33.70 0.14 -26.67
C VAL A 162 32.23 -0.30 -26.78
N GLY A 163 31.39 0.53 -27.40
CA GLY A 163 30.22 0.23 -28.26
C GLY A 163 29.03 -0.59 -27.71
N SER A 164 29.27 -1.68 -26.99
CA SER A 164 28.27 -2.65 -26.53
C SER A 164 27.45 -2.16 -25.34
N ASN A 165 28.04 -1.28 -24.53
CA ASN A 165 27.65 -1.05 -23.16
C ASN A 165 26.73 0.19 -22.99
N LYS A 166 26.69 1.11 -23.98
CA LYS A 166 25.76 2.26 -24.02
C LYS A 166 24.28 1.86 -23.92
N ASN A 167 23.92 0.66 -24.37
CA ASN A 167 22.55 0.17 -24.30
C ASN A 167 22.09 -0.10 -22.86
N GLN A 168 22.96 -0.67 -22.03
CA GLN A 168 22.65 -0.89 -20.61
C GLN A 168 22.52 0.45 -19.87
N TYR A 169 23.36 1.43 -20.21
CA TYR A 169 23.24 2.80 -19.70
C TYR A 169 21.85 3.39 -19.96
N TYR A 170 21.40 3.42 -21.22
CA TYR A 170 20.09 3.97 -21.55
C TYR A 170 18.93 3.15 -20.98
N GLN A 171 19.09 1.83 -20.83
CA GLN A 171 18.10 0.98 -20.16
C GLN A 171 17.98 1.29 -18.66
N SER A 172 19.10 1.49 -17.96
CA SER A 172 19.11 1.87 -16.54
C SER A 172 18.57 3.29 -16.36
N LEU A 173 18.91 4.21 -17.26
CA LEU A 173 18.38 5.57 -17.24
C LEU A 173 16.88 5.59 -17.49
N TYR A 174 16.37 4.80 -18.44
CA TYR A 174 14.93 4.68 -18.71
C TYR A 174 14.15 4.04 -17.55
N PHE A 175 14.78 3.11 -16.81
CA PHE A 175 14.17 2.53 -15.61
C PHE A 175 13.96 3.57 -14.50
N ILE A 176 14.94 4.45 -14.30
CA ILE A 176 14.90 5.48 -13.26
C ILE A 176 14.15 6.74 -13.69
N SER A 177 14.30 7.16 -14.96
CA SER A 177 13.61 8.31 -15.55
C SER A 177 13.10 7.96 -16.95
N PRO A 178 11.88 7.41 -17.05
CA PRO A 178 11.29 7.03 -18.32
C PRO A 178 10.92 8.28 -19.14
N ASN A 179 11.68 8.54 -20.20
CA ASN A 179 11.45 9.64 -21.13
C ASN A 179 11.22 9.14 -22.57
N GLY A 180 10.27 9.75 -23.30
CA GLY A 180 10.04 9.51 -24.72
C GLY A 180 11.25 9.82 -25.62
N PHE A 181 12.05 10.83 -25.28
CA PHE A 181 13.28 11.17 -26.00
C PHE A 181 14.37 10.09 -25.83
N LEU A 182 14.59 9.63 -24.59
CA LEU A 182 15.52 8.52 -24.30
C LEU A 182 15.08 7.23 -24.98
N PHE A 183 13.77 6.99 -25.00
CA PHE A 183 13.15 5.87 -25.68
C PHE A 183 13.35 5.92 -27.20
N GLN A 184 13.24 7.10 -27.81
CA GLN A 184 13.50 7.29 -29.25
C GLN A 184 14.98 7.05 -29.59
N LYS A 185 15.93 7.53 -28.76
CA LYS A 185 17.36 7.23 -28.91
C LYS A 185 17.68 5.73 -28.79
N LEU A 186 17.02 5.01 -27.87
CA LEU A 186 17.13 3.56 -27.72
C LEU A 186 16.57 2.81 -28.94
N LYS A 187 15.45 3.28 -29.49
CA LYS A 187 14.80 2.71 -30.68
C LYS A 187 15.66 2.90 -31.94
N GLU A 188 16.21 4.09 -32.14
CA GLU A 188 17.10 4.44 -33.25
C GLU A 188 18.40 3.63 -33.27
N GLN A 189 18.95 3.27 -32.11
CA GLN A 189 20.23 2.55 -32.01
C GLN A 189 20.14 1.02 -32.17
N ARG A 190 18.96 0.41 -31.99
CA ARG A 190 18.85 -1.07 -31.95
C ARG A 190 17.63 -1.68 -32.64
N GLY A 191 16.66 -0.92 -33.12
CA GLY A 191 15.40 -1.53 -33.58
C GLY A 191 14.71 -2.36 -32.49
N ILE A 192 14.93 -2.02 -31.21
CA ILE A 192 14.28 -2.70 -30.09
C ILE A 192 12.78 -2.47 -30.22
N ASN A 193 12.00 -3.55 -30.20
CA ASN A 193 10.55 -3.47 -30.31
C ASN A 193 10.00 -2.62 -29.15
N SER A 194 9.32 -1.53 -29.52
CA SER A 194 8.83 -0.49 -28.62
C SER A 194 7.87 -1.01 -27.55
N GLU A 195 7.19 -2.13 -27.81
CA GLU A 195 6.30 -2.74 -26.83
C GLU A 195 7.03 -3.45 -25.70
N GLU A 196 8.17 -4.08 -25.99
CA GLU A 196 8.84 -4.98 -25.07
C GLU A 196 9.60 -4.22 -23.98
N LEU A 197 10.24 -3.10 -24.35
CA LEU A 197 10.94 -2.23 -23.40
C LEU A 197 9.98 -1.43 -22.50
N LYS A 198 8.84 -1.00 -23.05
CA LYS A 198 7.74 -0.37 -22.28
C LYS A 198 7.11 -1.38 -21.30
N LYS A 199 6.89 -2.62 -21.76
CA LYS A 199 6.32 -3.72 -20.95
C LYS A 199 7.21 -4.17 -19.79
N GLN A 200 8.53 -4.17 -19.94
CA GLN A 200 9.39 -4.93 -19.03
C GLN A 200 9.87 -4.20 -17.75
N LYS A 201 9.99 -2.86 -17.74
CA LYS A 201 10.77 -2.18 -16.69
C LYS A 201 10.04 -1.09 -15.92
N GLN A 202 9.48 -0.09 -16.59
CA GLN A 202 8.64 0.93 -15.94
C GLN A 202 7.32 0.33 -15.41
N LEU A 203 6.74 -0.60 -16.18
CA LEU A 203 5.58 -1.37 -15.76
C LEU A 203 5.87 -2.28 -14.55
N LYS A 204 7.12 -2.67 -14.28
CA LYS A 204 7.45 -3.53 -13.13
C LYS A 204 7.30 -2.80 -11.79
N ILE A 205 7.73 -1.54 -11.70
CA ILE A 205 7.59 -0.72 -10.48
C ILE A 205 6.11 -0.39 -10.24
N VAL A 206 5.45 0.20 -11.26
CA VAL A 206 4.05 0.62 -11.15
C VAL A 206 3.14 -0.57 -10.90
N SER A 207 3.37 -1.71 -11.56
CA SER A 207 2.53 -2.90 -11.35
C SER A 207 2.60 -3.45 -9.94
N LYS A 208 3.77 -3.45 -9.27
CA LYS A 208 3.87 -3.90 -7.88
C LYS A 208 3.04 -3.05 -6.92
N ILE A 209 3.14 -1.71 -7.04
CA ILE A 209 2.34 -0.78 -6.24
C ILE A 209 0.84 -0.94 -6.58
N GLN A 210 0.50 -1.08 -7.86
CA GLN A 210 -0.88 -1.24 -8.32
C GLN A 210 -1.51 -2.54 -7.82
N VAL A 211 -0.76 -3.66 -7.82
CA VAL A 211 -1.22 -4.96 -7.33
C VAL A 211 -1.55 -4.85 -5.83
N PHE A 212 -0.68 -4.21 -5.05
CA PHE A 212 -0.95 -3.96 -3.65
C PHE A 212 -2.22 -3.09 -3.47
N TYR A 213 -2.33 -1.98 -4.20
CA TYR A 213 -3.50 -1.11 -4.15
C TYR A 213 -4.82 -1.84 -4.49
N ASN A 214 -4.80 -2.68 -5.54
CA ASN A 214 -5.95 -3.47 -5.95
C ASN A 214 -6.36 -4.49 -4.89
N PHE A 215 -5.38 -5.14 -4.24
CA PHE A 215 -5.65 -6.05 -3.12
C PHE A 215 -6.36 -5.32 -1.97
N LEU A 216 -5.90 -4.12 -1.60
CA LEU A 216 -6.53 -3.31 -0.55
C LEU A 216 -7.98 -2.92 -0.92
N ASN A 217 -8.24 -2.55 -2.17
CA ASN A 217 -9.61 -2.25 -2.62
C ASN A 217 -10.53 -3.47 -2.57
N ASN A 218 -10.04 -4.64 -2.98
CA ASN A 218 -10.82 -5.87 -2.88
C ASN A 218 -11.17 -6.17 -1.42
N LYS A 219 -10.23 -5.98 -0.49
CA LYS A 219 -10.48 -6.17 0.95
C LYS A 219 -11.49 -5.19 1.51
N LEU A 220 -11.45 -3.91 1.13
CA LEU A 220 -12.49 -2.95 1.51
C LEU A 220 -13.86 -3.37 0.98
N ASN A 221 -13.95 -3.76 -0.29
CA ASN A 221 -15.21 -4.21 -0.87
C ASN A 221 -15.76 -5.44 -0.16
N GLU A 222 -14.92 -6.42 0.19
CA GLU A 222 -15.31 -7.59 0.99
C GLU A 222 -15.89 -7.20 2.35
N ILE A 223 -15.36 -6.16 2.99
CA ILE A 223 -15.80 -5.69 4.32
C ILE A 223 -17.08 -4.84 4.24
N TYR A 224 -17.29 -4.09 3.15
CA TYR A 224 -18.47 -3.24 2.99
C TYR A 224 -19.71 -3.96 2.41
N VAL A 225 -19.49 -5.03 1.63
CA VAL A 225 -20.57 -5.78 0.96
C VAL A 225 -21.11 -6.92 1.84
N ASN A 226 -20.31 -7.43 2.79
CA ASN A 226 -20.72 -8.42 3.78
C ASN A 226 -21.12 -7.76 5.11
#